data_AF-A0A367KYJ0-F1
#
_entry.id   AF-A0A367KYJ0-F1
#
_cell.length_a   1.000
_cell.length_b   1.000
_cell.length_c   1.000
_cell.angle_alpha   90.00
_cell.angle_beta   90.00
_cell.angle_gamma   90.00
#
_symmetry.space_group_name_H-M   'P 1'
#
loop_
_entity.id
_entity.type
_entity.pdbx_description
1 polymer ?
#
loop_
_entity_poly.entity_id
_entity_poly.type
_entity_poly.pdbx_seq_one_letter_code
_entity_poly.pdbx_strand_id
1 'polypeptide(L)'
;MITAMMCLLYTVIKYKPIVPFNPLIRHASNSSISSDEDDIISVGQQAEYKWYQRSFWAWDYFLDYVNCLLAYTTLISISYVFFHQHVKFIEALGFLSLGIESTLPVPQILTNFKHRNTDGFSWVILASWFLGDGFKAFYFLYTQSPLQFVVCAVIQLCFDIVVVGQVVVFSSPALKKCFGIREHYETIA
;
A
#
# COMPACT_ATOMS: atom_id res chain seq x y z
N MET A 1 1.08 -20.26 -7.03
CA MET A 1 0.79 -18.92 -6.47
C MET A 1 0.62 -18.96 -4.95
N ILE A 2 -0.37 -19.70 -4.42
CA ILE A 2 -0.60 -19.81 -2.96
C ILE A 2 0.64 -20.32 -2.21
N THR A 3 1.33 -21.37 -2.69
CA THR A 3 2.56 -21.87 -2.06
C THR A 3 3.68 -20.83 -2.03
N ALA A 4 3.80 -20.02 -3.08
CA ALA A 4 4.78 -18.94 -3.15
C ALA A 4 4.43 -17.79 -2.19
N MET A 5 3.15 -17.43 -2.08
CA MET A 5 2.67 -16.43 -1.11
C MET A 5 2.85 -16.92 0.33
N MET A 6 2.58 -18.19 0.62
CA MET A 6 2.82 -18.79 1.93
C MET A 6 4.32 -18.87 2.26
N CYS A 7 5.18 -19.13 1.27
CA CYS A 7 6.62 -19.16 1.44
C CYS A 7 7.19 -17.74 1.70
N LEU A 8 6.71 -16.74 0.95
CA LEU A 8 7.07 -15.34 1.18
C LEU A 8 6.57 -14.84 2.54
N LEU A 9 5.33 -15.19 2.93
CA LEU A 9 4.79 -14.87 4.25
C LEU A 9 5.61 -15.51 5.37
N TYR A 10 5.97 -16.79 5.23
CA TYR A 10 6.86 -17.48 6.17
C TYR A 10 8.22 -16.77 6.28
N THR A 11 8.77 -16.34 5.14
CA THR A 11 10.04 -15.60 5.08
C THR A 11 9.89 -14.24 5.79
N VAL A 12 8.84 -13.48 5.52
CA VAL A 12 8.58 -12.19 6.18
C VAL A 12 8.39 -12.37 7.69
N ILE A 13 7.68 -13.41 8.14
CA ILE A 13 7.51 -13.69 9.57
C ILE A 13 8.85 -14.07 10.22
N LYS A 14 9.65 -14.90 9.56
CA LYS A 14 10.95 -15.36 10.07
C LYS A 14 12.00 -14.26 10.12
N TYR A 15 11.94 -13.31 9.18
CA TYR A 15 12.92 -12.23 9.03
C TYR A 15 12.36 -10.86 9.41
N LYS A 16 11.16 -10.78 10.02
CA LYS A 16 10.62 -9.52 10.53
C LYS A 16 11.62 -9.01 11.58
N PRO A 17 12.32 -7.88 11.36
CA PRO A 17 13.13 -7.32 12.42
C PRO A 17 12.17 -6.99 13.56
N ILE A 18 12.37 -7.64 14.71
CA ILE A 18 11.79 -7.18 15.96
C ILE A 18 12.44 -5.82 16.17
N VAL A 19 11.77 -4.76 15.73
CA VAL A 19 12.15 -3.42 16.11
C VAL A 19 11.75 -3.33 17.57
N PRO A 20 12.69 -3.30 18.54
CA PRO A 20 12.29 -3.02 19.91
C PRO A 20 11.64 -1.63 19.87
N PHE A 21 10.36 -1.55 20.28
CA PHE A 21 9.77 -0.27 20.62
C PHE A 21 10.60 0.26 21.79
N ASN A 22 11.57 1.11 21.50
CA ASN A 22 12.41 1.74 22.50
C ASN A 22 11.99 3.20 22.59
N PRO A 23 10.97 3.54 23.40
CA PRO A 23 10.51 4.92 23.55
C PRO A 23 11.51 5.79 24.32
N LEU A 24 12.65 5.24 24.78
CA LEU A 24 13.55 5.90 25.72
C LEU A 24 15.02 5.91 25.24
N ILE A 25 15.31 6.68 24.20
CA ILE A 25 16.64 7.26 23.91
C ILE A 25 16.34 8.61 23.23
N ARG A 26 16.73 9.81 23.66
CA ARG A 26 17.57 10.31 24.75
C ARG A 26 17.50 11.85 24.68
N HIS A 27 17.26 12.53 25.79
CA HIS A 27 18.08 13.67 26.22
C HIS A 27 17.77 13.98 27.70
N ALA A 28 18.45 13.26 28.58
CA ALA A 28 18.73 13.76 29.91
C ALA A 28 19.87 14.77 29.78
N SER A 29 19.58 16.05 30.00
CA SER A 29 20.55 17.00 30.53
C SER A 29 19.81 18.13 31.25
N ASN A 30 19.72 17.94 32.57
CA ASN A 30 19.71 18.95 33.63
C ASN A 30 18.52 19.93 33.73
N SER A 31 17.57 19.61 34.61
CA SER A 31 17.05 20.57 35.62
C SER A 31 16.08 19.90 36.60
N SER A 32 16.47 19.92 37.88
CA SER A 32 15.63 20.03 39.08
C SER A 32 14.24 19.37 39.15
N ILE A 33 14.16 18.38 40.03
CA ILE A 33 13.02 17.95 40.88
C ILE A 33 11.89 18.98 40.98
N SER A 34 10.68 18.61 40.52
CA SER A 34 9.35 18.85 41.14
C SER A 34 8.21 18.85 40.10
N SER A 35 7.88 17.72 39.44
CA SER A 35 6.69 17.64 38.54
C SER A 35 6.19 16.20 38.26
N ASP A 36 6.41 15.22 39.14
CA ASP A 36 6.28 13.80 38.76
C ASP A 36 4.83 13.26 38.58
N GLU A 37 3.79 13.95 39.04
CA GLU A 37 2.39 13.46 38.89
C GLU A 37 1.68 14.01 37.63
N ASP A 38 1.90 15.28 37.25
CA ASP A 38 1.26 15.90 36.09
C ASP A 38 1.85 15.43 34.75
N ASP A 39 3.15 15.10 34.72
CA ASP A 39 3.82 14.56 33.53
C ASP A 39 3.40 13.10 33.23
N ILE A 40 3.09 12.29 34.25
CA ILE A 40 2.59 10.92 34.05
C ILE A 40 1.16 10.94 33.49
N ILE A 41 0.33 11.87 33.95
CA ILE A 41 -1.05 12.03 33.44
C ILE A 41 -1.03 12.55 32.01
N SER A 42 -0.15 13.50 31.67
CA SER A 42 -0.03 14.03 30.31
C SER A 42 0.58 13.01 29.34
N VAL A 43 1.56 12.19 29.75
CA VAL A 43 2.10 11.07 28.96
C VAL A 43 1.07 9.95 28.80
N GLY A 44 0.28 9.68 29.84
CA GLY A 44 -0.89 8.81 29.79
C GLY A 44 -1.89 9.30 28.74
N GLN A 45 -2.34 10.55 28.83
CA GLN A 45 -3.24 11.18 27.86
C GLN A 45 -2.64 11.28 26.44
N GLN A 46 -1.32 11.42 26.32
CA GLN A 46 -0.59 11.45 25.05
C GLN A 46 -0.59 10.07 24.38
N ALA A 47 -0.35 9.01 25.15
CA ALA A 47 -0.46 7.63 24.71
C ALA A 47 -1.93 7.26 24.41
N GLU A 48 -2.85 7.81 25.20
CA GLU A 48 -4.28 7.63 25.04
C GLU A 48 -4.79 8.28 23.74
N TYR A 49 -4.51 9.56 23.46
CA TYR A 49 -4.94 10.17 22.19
C TYR A 49 -4.33 9.46 20.97
N LYS A 50 -3.12 8.90 21.11
CA LYS A 50 -2.45 8.15 20.04
C LYS A 50 -3.14 6.83 19.70
N TRP A 51 -3.84 6.17 20.64
CA TRP A 51 -4.58 4.94 20.30
C TRP A 51 -5.68 5.24 19.28
N TYR A 52 -6.31 6.42 19.35
CA TYR A 52 -7.44 6.77 18.49
C TYR A 52 -6.98 7.12 17.07
N GLN A 53 -5.70 7.45 16.92
CA GLN A 53 -5.07 7.67 15.62
C GLN A 53 -4.53 6.39 14.96
N ARG A 54 -4.75 5.20 15.56
CA ARG A 54 -4.53 3.95 14.83
C ARG A 54 -5.59 3.85 13.74
N SER A 55 -5.13 4.00 12.51
CA SER A 55 -5.93 3.65 11.33
C SER A 55 -6.50 2.25 11.55
N PHE A 56 -7.77 2.05 11.20
CA PHE A 56 -8.52 0.79 11.35
C PHE A 56 -7.72 -0.46 10.90
N TRP A 57 -6.78 -0.28 9.98
CA TRP A 57 -5.92 -1.31 9.40
C TRP A 57 -4.59 -1.57 10.14
N ALA A 58 -4.35 -0.95 11.30
CA ALA A 58 -3.11 -1.07 12.07
C ALA A 58 -3.19 -2.16 13.16
N TRP A 59 -3.33 -3.42 12.74
CA TRP A 59 -3.48 -4.59 13.62
C TRP A 59 -2.24 -4.87 14.48
N ASP A 60 -2.43 -5.10 15.79
CA ASP A 60 -1.38 -5.49 16.74
C ASP A 60 -0.88 -6.91 16.51
N TYR A 61 -1.82 -7.83 16.39
CA TYR A 61 -1.54 -9.26 16.25
C TYR A 61 -1.96 -9.76 14.88
N PHE A 62 -1.18 -10.68 14.32
CA PHE A 62 -1.50 -11.32 13.04
C PHE A 62 -2.83 -12.07 13.09
N LEU A 63 -3.21 -12.63 14.25
CA LEU A 63 -4.49 -13.31 14.41
C LEU A 63 -5.69 -12.38 14.25
N ASP A 64 -5.60 -11.12 14.69
CA ASP A 64 -6.71 -10.16 14.53
C ASP A 64 -6.96 -9.85 13.06
N TYR A 65 -5.87 -9.70 12.29
CA TYR A 65 -5.94 -9.57 10.83
C TYR A 65 -6.59 -10.80 10.19
N VAL A 66 -6.19 -12.02 10.56
CA VAL A 66 -6.76 -13.26 10.02
C VAL A 66 -8.24 -13.42 10.38
N ASN A 67 -8.61 -13.13 11.63
CA ASN A 67 -10.00 -13.19 12.09
C ASN A 67 -10.88 -12.18 11.33
N CYS A 68 -10.39 -10.96 11.13
CA CYS A 68 -11.07 -9.95 10.32
C CYS A 68 -11.26 -10.42 8.86
N LEU A 69 -10.19 -10.95 8.25
CA LEU A 69 -10.22 -11.48 6.88
C LEU A 69 -11.20 -12.66 6.74
N LEU A 70 -11.22 -13.57 7.72
CA LEU A 70 -12.15 -14.71 7.74
C LEU A 70 -13.60 -14.25 7.91
N ALA A 71 -13.86 -13.30 8.80
CA ALA A 71 -15.19 -12.73 8.98
C ALA A 71 -15.69 -12.05 7.70
N TYR A 72 -14.86 -11.23 7.06
CA TYR A 72 -15.16 -10.60 5.78
C TYR A 72 -15.44 -11.63 4.67
N THR A 73 -14.57 -12.62 4.51
CA THR A 73 -14.71 -13.67 3.49
C THR A 73 -15.98 -14.48 3.71
N THR A 74 -16.29 -14.82 4.96
CA THR A 74 -17.51 -15.56 5.33
C THR A 74 -18.76 -14.75 5.01
N LEU A 75 -18.76 -13.45 5.33
CA LEU A 75 -19.88 -12.56 5.03
C LEU A 75 -20.15 -12.48 3.53
N ILE A 76 -19.11 -12.24 2.71
CA ILE A 76 -19.24 -12.20 1.25
C ILE A 76 -19.68 -13.56 0.69
N SER A 77 -19.17 -14.66 1.23
CA SER A 77 -19.54 -16.02 0.82
C SER A 77 -21.01 -16.33 1.12
N ILE A 78 -21.49 -15.96 2.30
CA ILE A 78 -22.92 -16.08 2.67
C ILE A 78 -23.75 -15.22 1.72
N SER A 79 -23.41 -13.94 1.54
CA SER A 79 -24.11 -13.07 0.60
C SER A 79 -24.15 -13.66 -0.82
N TYR A 80 -23.08 -14.28 -1.28
CA TYR A 80 -23.05 -14.95 -2.57
C TYR A 80 -24.06 -16.10 -2.66
N VAL A 81 -24.12 -17.00 -1.66
CA VAL A 81 -25.07 -18.12 -1.64
C VAL A 81 -26.53 -17.64 -1.66
N PHE A 82 -26.85 -16.50 -1.03
CA PHE A 82 -28.22 -15.97 -1.04
C PHE A 82 -28.58 -15.22 -2.33
N PHE A 83 -27.63 -14.47 -2.90
CA PHE A 83 -27.92 -13.54 -4.01
C PHE A 83 -27.34 -13.97 -5.37
N HIS A 84 -26.79 -15.18 -5.50
CA HIS A 84 -26.15 -15.63 -6.75
C HIS A 84 -27.08 -15.61 -7.97
N GLN A 85 -28.40 -15.73 -7.77
CA GLN A 85 -29.38 -15.71 -8.86
C GLN A 85 -29.55 -14.31 -9.47
N HIS A 86 -29.12 -13.25 -8.77
CA HIS A 86 -29.23 -11.88 -9.26
C HIS A 86 -27.96 -11.48 -10.01
N VAL A 87 -28.05 -11.41 -11.35
CA VAL A 87 -26.92 -11.02 -12.23
C VAL A 87 -26.28 -9.70 -11.81
N LYS A 88 -27.08 -8.70 -11.43
CA LYS A 88 -26.59 -7.38 -10.98
C LYS A 88 -25.70 -7.47 -9.74
N PHE A 89 -25.99 -8.41 -8.83
CA PHE A 89 -25.18 -8.61 -7.62
C PHE A 89 -23.80 -9.17 -7.99
N ILE A 90 -23.77 -10.15 -8.90
CA ILE A 90 -22.53 -10.75 -9.41
C ILE A 90 -21.67 -9.71 -10.15
N GLU A 91 -22.30 -8.90 -11.01
CA GLU A 91 -21.61 -7.81 -11.71
C GLU A 91 -21.06 -6.77 -10.73
N ALA A 92 -21.83 -6.36 -9.73
CA ALA A 92 -21.38 -5.40 -8.72
C ALA A 92 -20.18 -5.93 -7.91
N LEU A 93 -20.21 -7.21 -7.51
CA LEU A 93 -19.07 -7.86 -6.85
C LEU A 93 -17.84 -7.92 -7.76
N GLY A 94 -18.03 -8.23 -9.05
CA GLY A 94 -16.95 -8.24 -10.04
C GLY A 94 -16.30 -6.87 -10.20
N PHE A 95 -17.10 -5.81 -10.39
CA PHE A 95 -16.62 -4.43 -10.45
C PHE A 95 -15.93 -4.00 -9.16
N LEU A 96 -16.46 -4.35 -8.00
CA LEU A 96 -15.84 -4.00 -6.72
C LEU A 96 -14.48 -4.69 -6.56
N SER A 97 -14.40 -5.99 -6.84
CA SER A 97 -13.16 -6.77 -6.75
C SER A 97 -12.09 -6.23 -7.69
N LEU A 98 -12.42 -6.08 -8.98
CA LEU A 98 -11.49 -5.59 -9.99
C LEU A 98 -11.16 -4.10 -9.79
N GLY A 99 -12.09 -3.32 -9.24
CA GLY A 99 -11.88 -1.93 -8.88
C GLY A 99 -10.84 -1.78 -7.76
N ILE A 100 -10.96 -2.59 -6.70
CA ILE A 100 -9.96 -2.63 -5.62
C ILE A 100 -8.60 -3.06 -6.17
N GLU A 101 -8.57 -4.11 -7.00
CA GLU A 101 -7.34 -4.57 -7.66
C GLU A 101 -6.71 -3.48 -8.53
N SER A 102 -7.54 -2.71 -9.25
CA SER A 102 -7.05 -1.64 -10.11
C SER A 102 -6.47 -0.45 -9.34
N THR A 103 -6.78 -0.32 -8.05
CA THR A 103 -6.31 0.78 -7.20
C THR A 103 -4.96 0.48 -6.54
N LEU A 104 -4.44 -0.75 -6.66
CA LEU A 104 -3.17 -1.17 -6.04
C LEU A 104 -1.97 -0.26 -6.36
N PRO A 105 -1.82 0.32 -7.58
CA PRO A 105 -0.69 1.21 -7.87
C PRO A 105 -0.82 2.62 -7.26
N VAL A 106 -2.01 3.04 -6.82
CA VAL A 106 -2.29 4.41 -6.37
C VAL A 106 -1.39 4.86 -5.20
N PRO A 107 -1.19 4.07 -4.13
CA PRO A 107 -0.28 4.45 -3.05
C PRO A 107 1.17 4.66 -3.52
N GLN A 108 1.62 3.90 -4.52
CA GLN A 108 2.94 4.06 -5.11
C GLN A 108 3.03 5.39 -5.88
N ILE A 109 2.02 5.72 -6.69
CA ILE A 109 1.94 6.99 -7.43
C ILE A 109 2.00 8.19 -6.47
N LEU A 110 1.24 8.13 -5.38
CA LEU A 110 1.19 9.19 -4.36
C LEU A 110 2.54 9.34 -3.64
N THR A 111 3.18 8.23 -3.30
CA THR A 111 4.48 8.21 -2.61
C THR A 111 5.58 8.76 -3.51
N ASN A 112 5.61 8.35 -4.78
CA ASN A 112 6.54 8.88 -5.78
C ASN A 112 6.34 10.39 -5.99
N PHE A 113 5.09 10.85 -6.04
CA PHE A 113 4.77 12.26 -6.21
C PHE A 113 5.23 13.11 -5.00
N LYS A 114 5.02 12.60 -3.78
CA LYS A 114 5.40 13.29 -2.54
C LYS A 114 6.92 13.39 -2.37
N HIS A 115 7.63 12.29 -2.58
CA HIS A 115 9.08 12.25 -2.33
C HIS A 115 9.89 12.78 -3.51
N ARG A 116 9.30 12.88 -4.73
CA ARG A 116 9.98 13.25 -5.98
C ARG A 116 11.27 12.48 -6.23
N ASN A 117 11.35 11.30 -5.64
CA ASN A 117 12.49 10.41 -5.70
C ASN A 117 11.98 8.98 -5.78
N THR A 118 12.67 8.17 -6.59
CA THR A 118 12.38 6.75 -6.80
C THR A 118 13.61 5.89 -6.49
N ASP A 119 14.51 6.39 -5.65
CA ASP A 119 15.70 5.67 -5.21
C ASP A 119 15.28 4.37 -4.49
N GLY A 120 15.66 3.24 -5.09
CA GLY A 120 15.35 1.89 -4.59
C GLY A 120 14.20 1.16 -5.30
N PHE A 121 13.51 1.79 -6.25
CA PHE A 121 12.49 1.10 -7.03
C PHE A 121 13.11 0.27 -8.17
N SER A 122 12.90 -1.04 -8.15
CA SER A 122 13.51 -1.95 -9.13
C SER A 122 12.85 -1.82 -10.50
N TRP A 123 13.65 -1.42 -11.49
CA TRP A 123 13.24 -1.36 -12.90
C TRP A 123 12.71 -2.70 -13.43
N VAL A 124 13.22 -3.82 -12.93
CA VAL A 124 12.77 -5.16 -13.34
C VAL A 124 11.33 -5.41 -12.86
N ILE A 125 11.01 -5.01 -11.62
CA ILE A 125 9.66 -5.17 -11.06
C ILE A 125 8.69 -4.31 -11.87
N LEU A 126 9.05 -3.06 -12.12
CA LEU A 126 8.24 -2.13 -12.92
C LEU A 126 7.96 -2.66 -14.32
N ALA A 127 8.99 -3.16 -15.01
CA ALA A 127 8.83 -3.75 -16.34
C ALA A 127 7.93 -5.00 -16.29
N SER A 128 8.04 -5.82 -15.24
CA SER A 128 7.19 -6.99 -15.07
C SER A 128 5.72 -6.65 -14.83
N TRP A 129 5.43 -5.57 -14.08
CA TRP A 129 4.06 -5.09 -13.86
C TRP A 129 3.46 -4.57 -15.16
N PHE A 130 4.14 -3.63 -15.80
CA PHE A 130 3.68 -3.04 -17.05
C PHE A 130 3.44 -4.09 -18.14
N LEU A 131 4.36 -5.04 -18.28
CA LEU A 131 4.24 -6.11 -19.26
C LEU A 131 3.10 -7.08 -18.89
N GLY A 132 2.99 -7.46 -17.62
CA GLY A 132 1.93 -8.34 -17.12
C GLY A 132 0.54 -7.74 -17.34
N ASP A 133 0.35 -6.47 -16.99
CA ASP A 133 -0.94 -5.78 -17.15
C ASP A 133 -1.25 -5.47 -18.62
N GLY A 134 -0.22 -5.21 -19.44
CA GLY A 134 -0.36 -5.12 -20.89
C GLY A 134 -0.84 -6.43 -21.52
N PHE A 135 -0.23 -7.56 -21.15
CA PHE A 135 -0.68 -8.88 -21.60
C PHE A 135 -2.09 -9.22 -21.11
N LYS A 136 -2.42 -8.90 -19.85
CA LYS A 136 -3.75 -9.11 -19.27
C LYS A 136 -4.82 -8.32 -20.05
N ALA A 137 -4.57 -7.04 -20.32
CA ALA A 137 -5.49 -6.19 -21.09
C ALA A 137 -5.68 -6.74 -22.52
N PHE A 138 -4.60 -7.12 -23.20
CA PHE A 138 -4.67 -7.75 -24.52
C PHE A 138 -5.47 -9.04 -24.51
N TYR A 139 -5.23 -9.92 -23.53
CA TYR A 139 -5.93 -11.19 -23.39
C TYR A 139 -7.44 -10.99 -23.21
N PHE A 140 -7.86 -10.04 -22.38
CA PHE A 140 -9.27 -9.75 -22.15
C PHE A 140 -9.97 -9.16 -23.37
N LEU A 141 -9.28 -8.30 -24.13
CA LEU A 141 -9.77 -7.79 -25.41
C LEU A 141 -9.91 -8.90 -26.45
N TYR A 142 -8.89 -9.74 -26.60
CA TYR A 142 -8.90 -10.83 -27.56
C TYR A 142 -10.00 -11.86 -27.28
N THR A 143 -10.19 -12.20 -26.00
CA THR A 143 -11.19 -13.21 -25.58
C THR A 143 -12.60 -12.64 -25.47
N GLN A 144 -12.81 -11.34 -25.76
CA GLN A 144 -14.10 -10.66 -25.59
C GLN A 144 -14.67 -10.87 -24.18
N SER A 145 -13.82 -10.71 -23.17
CA SER A 145 -14.20 -10.87 -21.77
C SER A 145 -15.22 -9.80 -21.34
N PRO A 146 -16.02 -10.06 -20.28
CA PRO A 146 -16.99 -9.08 -19.77
C PRO A 146 -16.35 -7.71 -19.53
N LEU A 147 -17.12 -6.64 -19.77
CA LEU A 147 -16.62 -5.26 -19.77
C LEU A 147 -15.86 -4.89 -18.48
N GLN A 148 -16.26 -5.42 -17.31
CA GLN A 148 -15.57 -5.19 -16.04
C GLN A 148 -14.07 -5.55 -16.09
N PHE A 149 -13.70 -6.64 -16.77
CA PHE A 149 -12.30 -7.08 -16.86
C PHE A 149 -11.49 -6.17 -17.79
N VAL A 150 -12.08 -5.79 -18.92
CA VAL A 150 -11.42 -4.92 -19.91
C VAL A 150 -11.20 -3.52 -19.32
N VAL A 151 -12.23 -2.91 -18.75
CA VAL A 151 -12.17 -1.56 -18.19
C VAL A 151 -11.14 -1.50 -17.06
N CYS A 152 -11.18 -2.44 -16.11
CA CYS A 152 -10.22 -2.46 -15.00
C CYS A 152 -8.79 -2.73 -15.46
N ALA A 153 -8.56 -3.62 -16.43
CA ALA A 153 -7.22 -3.87 -16.97
C ALA A 153 -6.65 -2.65 -17.69
N VAL A 154 -7.47 -1.88 -18.41
CA VAL A 154 -7.04 -0.62 -19.05
C VAL A 154 -6.68 0.42 -17.98
N ILE A 155 -7.48 0.56 -16.91
CA ILE A 155 -7.18 1.48 -15.81
C ILE A 155 -5.87 1.11 -15.11
N GLN A 156 -5.65 -0.19 -14.84
CA GLN A 156 -4.38 -0.71 -14.30
C GLN A 156 -3.19 -0.32 -15.17
N LEU A 157 -3.28 -0.59 -16.47
CA LEU A 157 -2.24 -0.24 -17.43
C LEU A 157 -1.96 1.28 -17.47
N CYS A 158 -3.00 2.11 -17.35
CA CYS A 158 -2.83 3.56 -17.25
C CYS A 158 -2.05 3.97 -15.99
N PHE A 159 -2.35 3.39 -14.83
CA PHE A 159 -1.60 3.67 -13.61
C PHE A 159 -0.15 3.20 -13.69
N ASP A 160 0.10 2.03 -14.30
CA ASP A 160 1.45 1.55 -14.55
C ASP A 160 2.24 2.49 -15.45
N ILE A 161 1.64 3.02 -16.52
CA ILE A 161 2.26 4.04 -17.36
C ILE A 161 2.64 5.29 -16.55
N VAL A 162 1.77 5.73 -15.63
CA VAL A 162 2.07 6.86 -14.74
C VAL A 162 3.25 6.55 -13.83
N VAL A 163 3.31 5.37 -13.22
CA VAL A 163 4.43 4.96 -12.36
C VAL A 163 5.72 4.88 -13.18
N VAL A 164 5.69 4.27 -14.38
CA VAL A 164 6.84 4.23 -15.29
C VAL A 164 7.33 5.63 -15.62
N GLY A 165 6.41 6.53 -15.99
CA GLY A 165 6.73 7.92 -16.29
C GLY A 165 7.38 8.63 -15.11
N GLN A 166 6.84 8.47 -13.91
CA GLN A 166 7.44 9.02 -12.69
C GLN A 166 8.87 8.52 -12.46
N VAL A 167 9.11 7.21 -12.59
CA VAL A 167 10.43 6.62 -12.37
C VAL A 167 11.42 7.08 -13.44
N VAL A 168 11.02 7.17 -14.71
CA VAL A 168 11.88 7.69 -15.79
C VAL A 168 12.27 9.15 -15.56
N VAL A 169 11.31 10.00 -15.17
CA VAL A 169 11.57 11.42 -14.89
C VAL A 169 12.44 11.58 -13.63
N PHE A 170 12.19 10.80 -12.57
CA PHE A 170 12.93 10.91 -11.31
C PHE A 170 14.27 10.16 -11.30
N SER A 171 14.52 9.26 -12.24
CA SER A 171 15.81 8.57 -12.35
C SER A 171 16.79 9.28 -13.29
N SER A 172 16.31 10.02 -14.30
CA SER A 172 17.19 10.71 -15.26
C SER A 172 17.48 12.17 -14.87
N PRO A 173 18.74 12.54 -14.55
CA PRO A 173 19.10 13.92 -14.20
C PRO A 173 18.84 14.92 -15.35
N ALA A 174 18.98 14.46 -16.60
CA ALA A 174 18.73 15.29 -17.79
C ALA A 174 17.24 15.63 -17.95
N LEU A 175 16.34 14.67 -17.68
CA LEU A 175 14.90 14.90 -17.74
C LEU A 175 14.39 15.73 -16.56
N LYS A 176 14.95 15.54 -15.35
CA LYS A 176 14.67 16.43 -14.20
C LYS A 176 14.91 17.90 -14.55
N LYS A 177 16.04 18.17 -15.22
CA LYS A 177 16.43 19.52 -15.66
C LYS A 177 15.52 20.05 -16.76
N CYS A 178 15.11 19.22 -17.71
CA CYS A 178 14.19 19.60 -18.80
C CYS A 178 12.78 19.95 -18.30
N PHE A 179 12.27 19.24 -17.29
CA PHE A 179 10.96 19.50 -16.68
C PHE A 179 10.97 20.57 -15.59
N GLY A 180 12.11 21.26 -15.38
CA GLY A 180 12.21 22.37 -14.42
C GLY A 180 12.02 21.95 -12.96
N ILE A 181 12.20 20.66 -12.64
CA ILE A 181 12.13 20.16 -11.26
C ILE A 181 13.44 20.56 -10.58
N ARG A 182 13.43 21.76 -9.98
CA ARG A 182 14.54 22.34 -9.22
C ARG A 182 14.91 21.40 -8.06
N GLU A 183 16.14 20.90 -8.07
CA GLU A 183 16.73 20.23 -6.91
C GLU A 183 16.89 21.26 -5.78
N HIS A 184 16.10 21.12 -4.71
CA HIS A 184 16.52 21.61 -3.39
C HIS A 184 17.51 20.59 -2.84
N TYR A 185 18.71 20.55 -3.42
CA TYR A 185 19.86 20.03 -2.72
C TYR A 185 20.33 21.16 -1.80
N GLU A 186 19.75 21.24 -0.59
CA GLU A 186 20.46 21.94 0.47
C GLU A 186 21.70 21.11 0.79
N THR A 187 22.82 21.66 0.31
CA THR A 187 24.15 21.63 0.93
C THR A 187 24.10 21.23 2.40
N ILE A 188 24.58 20.02 2.70
CA ILE A 188 25.26 19.78 3.97
C ILE A 188 26.72 19.53 3.59
N ALA A 189 27.46 20.63 3.57
CA ALA A 189 28.91 20.66 3.72
C ALA A 189 29.28 20.39 5.17
#